data_AF-A0A5N7ZS24-F1
#
_entry.id   AF-A0A5N7ZS24-F1
#
_cell.length_a   1.000
_cell.length_b   1.000
_cell.length_c   1.000
_cell.angle_alpha   90.00
_cell.angle_beta   90.00
_cell.angle_gamma   90.00
#
_symmetry.space_group_name_H-M   'P 1'
#
loop_
_entity.id
_entity.type
_entity.pdbx_description
1 polymer ?
#
loop_
_entity_poly.entity_id
_entity_poly.type
_entity_poly.pdbx_seq_one_letter_code
_entity_poly.pdbx_strand_id
1 'polypeptide(L)' 'MNIATAPLTAPHIAPADGARGLYIGGQWSWPEAGARIPVIDPSSGTVLAEVPDAGVPEAMAAVD' A
#
# COMPACT_ATOMS: atom_id res chain seq x y z
N MET A 1 -2.50 30.55 -25.40
CA MET A 1 -1.78 29.27 -25.29
C MET A 1 -2.71 28.32 -24.57
N ASN A 2 -3.45 27.48 -25.31
CA ASN A 2 -4.48 26.59 -24.76
C ASN A 2 -3.87 25.19 -24.61
N ILE A 3 -3.42 24.83 -23.41
CA ILE A 3 -3.01 23.45 -23.14
C ILE A 3 -4.26 22.62 -22.91
N ALA A 4 -4.76 21.98 -23.97
CA ALA A 4 -5.76 20.94 -23.84
C ALA A 4 -5.11 19.74 -23.11
N THR A 5 -5.35 19.64 -21.80
CA THR A 5 -4.94 18.48 -21.00
C THR A 5 -5.83 17.30 -21.41
N ALA A 6 -5.34 16.46 -22.34
CA ALA A 6 -5.92 15.14 -22.52
C ALA A 6 -5.84 14.39 -21.17
N PRO A 7 -6.89 13.63 -20.77
CA PRO A 7 -6.79 12.84 -19.55
C PRO A 7 -5.60 11.88 -19.69
N LEU A 8 -4.70 11.89 -18.71
CA LEU A 8 -3.62 10.92 -18.62
C LEU A 8 -4.26 9.57 -18.26
N THR A 9 -4.72 8.81 -19.25
CA THR A 9 -5.27 7.47 -19.05
C THR A 9 -4.13 6.48 -18.84
N ALA A 10 -3.30 6.71 -17.84
CA ALA A 10 -2.47 5.65 -17.28
C ALA A 10 -3.41 4.71 -16.51
N PRO A 11 -3.19 3.39 -16.54
CA PRO A 11 -3.91 2.48 -15.65
C PRO A 11 -3.69 2.93 -14.20
N HIS A 12 -4.76 3.42 -13.59
CA HIS A 12 -4.82 3.84 -12.20
C HIS A 12 -5.39 2.67 -11.38
N ILE A 13 -4.63 2.23 -10.37
CA ILE A 13 -5.12 1.35 -9.31
C ILE A 13 -5.44 2.20 -8.09
N ALA A 14 -6.57 1.97 -7.43
CA ALA A 14 -6.83 2.60 -6.15
C ALA A 14 -5.82 2.03 -5.13
N PRO A 15 -5.14 2.85 -4.30
CA PRO A 15 -4.14 2.36 -3.36
C PRO A 15 -4.64 1.24 -2.45
N ALA A 16 -5.92 1.27 -2.07
CA ALA A 16 -6.56 0.22 -1.28
C ALA A 16 -6.55 -1.16 -1.98
N ASP A 17 -6.65 -1.21 -3.31
CA ASP A 17 -6.64 -2.48 -4.08
C ASP A 17 -5.26 -3.16 -4.09
N GLY A 18 -4.20 -2.37 -3.81
CA GLY A 18 -2.82 -2.83 -3.66
C GLY A 18 -2.44 -3.20 -2.22
N ALA A 19 -3.21 -2.77 -1.23
CA ALA A 19 -2.92 -3.00 0.19
C ALA A 19 -3.36 -4.40 0.66
N ARG A 20 -2.67 -5.45 0.17
CA ARG A 20 -3.07 -6.86 0.33
C ARG A 20 -2.44 -7.59 1.50
N GLY A 21 -1.61 -6.92 2.29
CA GLY A 21 -0.81 -7.53 3.37
C GLY A 21 0.66 -7.70 2.98
N LEU A 22 1.40 -8.45 3.79
CA LEU A 22 2.77 -8.85 3.54
C LEU A 22 2.77 -10.11 2.67
N TYR A 23 3.67 -10.17 1.70
CA TYR A 23 3.82 -11.35 0.86
C TYR A 23 5.09 -12.11 1.27
N ILE A 24 4.92 -13.18 2.03
CA ILE A 24 6.00 -13.96 2.66
C ILE A 24 5.76 -15.44 2.33
N GLY A 25 6.81 -16.16 1.89
CA GLY A 25 6.70 -17.59 1.58
C GLY A 25 5.68 -17.94 0.49
N GLY A 26 5.36 -17.02 -0.41
CA GLY A 26 4.34 -17.21 -1.45
C GLY A 26 2.89 -16.99 -0.98
N GLN A 27 2.68 -16.50 0.24
CA GLN A 27 1.36 -16.25 0.80
C GLN A 27 1.20 -14.78 1.22
N TRP A 28 -0.02 -14.28 1.10
CA TRP A 28 -0.41 -12.98 1.65
C TRP A 28 -0.85 -13.17 3.11
N SER A 29 -0.24 -12.41 4.02
CA SER A 29 -0.57 -12.41 5.44
C SER A 29 -0.67 -10.99 5.98
N TRP A 30 -1.42 -10.80 7.06
CA TRP A 30 -1.39 -9.56 7.83
C TRP A 30 -0.60 -9.80 9.11
N PRO A 31 0.22 -8.82 9.56
CA PRO A 31 1.00 -8.95 10.78
C PRO A 31 0.07 -9.17 11.99
N GLU A 32 0.50 -10.05 12.91
CA GLU A 32 -0.34 -10.55 14.00
C GLU A 32 -0.79 -9.43 14.96
N ALA A 33 0.08 -8.43 15.17
CA ALA A 33 -0.21 -7.29 16.03
C ALA A 33 -1.24 -6.31 15.46
N GLY A 34 -1.69 -6.52 14.21
CA GLY A 34 -2.64 -5.61 13.56
C GLY A 34 -2.07 -4.22 13.26
N ALA A 35 -0.76 -4.02 13.39
CA ALA A 35 -0.11 -2.74 13.16
C ALA A 35 -0.23 -2.33 11.67
N ARG A 36 -0.49 -1.04 11.44
CA ARG A 36 -0.76 -0.45 10.12
C ARG A 36 -0.07 0.91 10.00
N ILE A 37 0.41 1.21 8.79
CA ILE A 37 0.91 2.54 8.42
C ILE A 37 -0.12 3.17 7.46
N PRO A 38 -0.64 4.37 7.75
CA PRO A 38 -1.57 5.06 6.85
C PRO A 38 -0.82 5.63 5.65
N VAL A 39 -1.37 5.40 4.45
CA VAL A 39 -0.91 6.02 3.21
C VAL A 39 -1.68 7.33 3.04
N ILE A 40 -0.96 8.45 3.09
CA ILE A 40 -1.55 9.80 3.04
C ILE A 40 -1.40 10.40 1.65
N ASP A 41 -2.48 11.01 1.14
CA ASP A 41 -2.45 11.86 -0.05
C ASP A 41 -1.72 13.18 0.27
N PRO A 42 -0.57 13.47 -0.37
CA PRO A 42 0.17 14.69 -0.09
C PRO A 42 -0.56 15.97 -0.53
N SER A 43 -1.57 15.87 -1.40
CA SER A 43 -2.32 17.04 -1.91
C SER A 43 -3.49 17.44 -1.01
N SER A 44 -4.07 16.48 -0.27
CA SER A 44 -5.28 16.68 0.53
C SER A 44 -5.11 16.35 2.01
N GLY A 45 -4.05 15.63 2.39
CA GLY A 45 -3.84 15.12 3.74
C GLY A 45 -4.77 13.96 4.13
N THR A 46 -5.56 13.44 3.18
CA THR A 46 -6.51 12.35 3.45
C THR A 46 -5.81 10.99 3.44
N VAL A 47 -6.38 10.01 4.16
CA VAL A 47 -5.90 8.62 4.16
C VAL A 47 -6.45 7.92 2.92
N LEU A 48 -5.56 7.35 2.10
CA LEU A 48 -5.88 6.61 0.89
C LEU A 48 -6.01 5.10 1.12
N ALA A 49 -5.19 4.55 2.01
CA ALA A 49 -5.13 3.13 2.35
C ALA A 49 -4.35 2.90 3.64
N GLU A 50 -4.36 1.67 4.13
CA GLU A 50 -3.50 1.21 5.23
C GLU A 50 -2.64 0.04 4.76
N VAL A 51 -1.33 0.12 4.98
CA VAL A 51 -0.40 -0.96 4.68
C VAL A 51 0.06 -1.64 5.98
N PRO A 52 0.40 -2.93 5.96
CA PRO A 52 0.90 -3.61 7.15
C PRO A 52 2.21 -2.99 7.65
N ASP A 53 2.30 -2.79 8.96
CA ASP A 53 3.54 -2.43 9.65
C ASP A 53 4.22 -3.71 10.12
N ALA A 54 5.26 -4.15 9.41
CA ALA A 54 5.93 -5.43 9.65
C ALA A 54 6.87 -5.33 10.87
N GLY A 55 6.73 -6.27 11.80
CA GLY A 55 7.62 -6.41 12.95
C GLY A 55 8.80 -7.34 12.70
N VAL A 56 9.59 -7.55 13.75
CA VAL A 56 10.68 -8.53 13.76
C VAL A 56 10.20 -9.96 13.41
N PRO A 57 9.05 -10.46 13.92
CA PRO A 57 8.59 -11.80 13.57
C PRO A 57 8.35 -12.00 12.08
N GLU A 58 7.68 -11.03 11.42
CA GLU A 58 7.44 -11.08 9.99
C GLU A 58 8.74 -10.95 9.18
N ALA A 59 9.69 -10.14 9.66
CA ALA A 59 11.01 -10.04 9.05
C ALA A 59 11.78 -11.37 9.11
N MET A 60 11.71 -12.09 10.23
CA MET A 60 12.32 -13.42 10.37
C MET A 60 11.65 -14.45 9.45
N ALA A 61 10.31 -14.45 9.37
CA ALA A 61 9.56 -15.34 8.48
C ALA A 61 9.85 -15.09 6.98
N ALA A 62 10.32 -13.89 6.61
CA ALA A 62 10.68 -13.56 5.24
C ALA A 62 12.08 -14.05 4.82
N VAL A 63 12.94 -14.38 5.79
CA VAL A 63 14.33 -14.77 5.55
C VAL A 63 14.53 -16.29 5.57
N ASP A 64 13.68 -17.01 6.31
CA ASP A 64 13.66 -18.48 6.37
C ASP A 64 13.14 -19.10 5.06
#